data_AF-A0A7S3J3Z9-F1
#
_entry.id   AF-A0A7S3J3Z9-F1
#
_cell.length_a   1.000
_cell.length_b   1.000
_cell.length_c   1.000
_cell.angle_alpha   90.00
_cell.angle_beta   90.00
_cell.angle_gamma   90.00
#
_symmetry.space_group_name_H-M   'P 1'
#
loop_
_entity.id
_entity.type
_entity.pdbx_description
1 polymer ?
#
loop_
_entity_poly.entity_id
_entity_poly.type
_entity_poly.pdbx_seq_one_letter_code
_entity_poly.pdbx_strand_id
1 'polypeptide(L)'
;KFEEFEILPEMYLTEWILSFMCAYIPLNWLKHYFDEFFGKGWQVFYALCLSIHEFLKDSILEGDDMPNILLCMKIMKENRDSVCINNLIDSRESEHYIEVDIINDFSEC
;
A
#
# COMPACT_ATOMS: atom_id res chain seq x y z
N LYS A 1 -14.66 -1.88 10.80
CA LYS A 1 -13.51 -1.10 11.31
C LYS A 1 -13.47 0.32 10.76
N PHE A 2 -13.25 0.56 9.45
CA PHE A 2 -13.24 1.95 8.96
C PHE A 2 -14.56 2.69 9.21
N GLU A 3 -15.70 2.08 8.93
CA GLU A 3 -17.02 2.67 9.22
C GLU A 3 -17.25 2.89 10.72
N GLU A 4 -16.84 1.92 11.56
CA GLU A 4 -16.98 1.95 13.02
C GLU A 4 -16.24 3.14 13.65
N PHE A 5 -15.08 3.47 13.10
CA PHE A 5 -14.26 4.59 13.55
C PHE A 5 -14.39 5.83 12.66
N GLU A 6 -15.38 5.90 11.76
CA GLU A 6 -15.60 7.02 10.84
C GLU A 6 -14.33 7.44 10.07
N ILE A 7 -13.50 6.46 9.70
CA ILE A 7 -12.27 6.69 8.93
C ILE A 7 -12.64 6.92 7.48
N LEU A 8 -12.39 8.14 7.03
CA LEU A 8 -12.66 8.55 5.66
C LEU A 8 -11.41 8.38 4.78
N PRO A 9 -11.55 7.95 3.51
CA PRO A 9 -10.42 7.77 2.61
C PRO A 9 -9.55 9.02 2.46
N GLU A 10 -10.13 10.21 2.51
CA GLU A 10 -9.44 11.51 2.39
C GLU A 10 -8.36 11.72 3.46
N MET A 11 -8.49 11.03 4.60
CA MET A 11 -7.55 11.10 5.72
C MET A 11 -6.18 10.49 5.41
N TYR A 12 -6.08 9.61 4.40
CA TYR A 12 -4.82 8.94 4.03
C TYR A 12 -4.57 8.88 2.51
N LEU A 13 -5.61 8.76 1.68
CA LEU A 13 -5.48 8.66 0.22
C LEU A 13 -4.98 9.95 -0.44
N THR A 14 -5.20 11.12 0.18
CA THR A 14 -4.78 12.40 -0.41
C THR A 14 -3.28 12.41 -0.72
N GLU A 15 -2.46 11.92 0.21
CA GLU A 15 -1.01 11.84 0.00
C GLU A 15 -0.66 10.78 -1.06
N TRP A 16 -1.34 9.64 -1.06
CA TRP A 16 -1.12 8.55 -2.01
C TRP A 16 -1.33 9.01 -3.45
N ILE A 17 -2.45 9.72 -3.70
CA ILE A 17 -2.80 10.24 -5.01
C ILE A 17 -1.83 11.35 -5.43
N LEU A 18 -1.62 12.36 -4.59
CA LEU A 18 -0.78 13.52 -4.94
C LEU A 18 0.69 13.15 -5.15
N SER A 19 1.19 12.16 -4.42
CA SER A 19 2.56 11.67 -4.57
C SER A 19 2.70 10.54 -5.57
N PHE A 20 1.62 10.07 -6.21
CA PHE A 20 1.62 8.83 -7.00
C PHE A 20 2.29 7.66 -6.27
N MET A 21 2.05 7.52 -4.96
CA MET A 21 2.67 6.51 -4.10
C MET A 21 4.20 6.60 -3.96
N CYS A 22 4.85 7.68 -4.41
CA CYS A 22 6.31 7.79 -4.37
C CYS A 22 6.89 7.76 -2.96
N ALA A 23 6.11 8.19 -1.96
CA ALA A 23 6.54 8.15 -0.57
C ALA A 23 6.49 6.73 0.02
N TYR A 24 5.75 5.81 -0.61
CA TYR A 24 5.38 4.50 -0.07
C TYR A 24 6.03 3.34 -0.83
N ILE A 25 6.56 3.59 -2.04
CA ILE A 25 7.25 2.59 -2.85
C ILE A 25 8.78 2.80 -2.69
N PRO A 26 9.55 1.73 -2.44
CA PRO A 26 11.02 1.79 -2.47
C PRO A 26 11.56 2.39 -3.77
N LEU A 27 12.64 3.17 -3.68
CA LEU A 27 13.20 3.88 -4.84
C LEU A 27 13.60 2.94 -5.99
N ASN A 28 14.10 1.75 -5.68
CA ASN A 28 14.47 0.72 -6.66
C ASN A 28 13.25 0.16 -7.43
N TRP A 29 12.05 0.24 -6.86
CA TRP A 29 10.81 -0.22 -7.48
C TRP A 29 10.04 0.88 -8.21
N LEU A 30 10.31 2.16 -7.91
CA LEU A 30 9.60 3.29 -8.52
C LEU A 30 9.66 3.30 -10.04
N LYS A 31 10.81 2.94 -10.63
CA LYS A 31 10.92 2.87 -12.09
C LYS A 31 9.91 1.88 -12.68
N HIS A 32 9.86 0.67 -12.12
CA HIS A 32 8.96 -0.37 -12.60
C HIS A 32 7.49 0.02 -12.39
N TYR A 33 7.16 0.55 -11.21
CA TYR A 33 5.82 1.09 -10.95
C TYR A 33 5.40 2.15 -11.98
N PHE A 34 6.30 3.08 -12.32
CA PHE A 34 5.99 4.10 -13.31
C PHE A 34 5.90 3.53 -14.73
N ASP A 35 6.76 2.59 -15.11
CA ASP A 35 6.65 1.92 -16.42
C ASP A 35 5.26 1.27 -16.57
N GLU A 36 4.80 0.56 -15.53
CA GLU A 36 3.48 -0.07 -15.50
C GLU A 36 2.34 0.96 -15.46
N PHE A 37 2.45 1.99 -14.62
CA PHE A 37 1.44 3.04 -14.50
C PHE A 37 1.29 3.83 -15.81
N PHE A 38 2.37 4.21 -16.47
CA PHE A 38 2.30 4.91 -17.75
C PHE A 38 1.88 3.98 -18.91
N GLY A 39 2.06 2.66 -18.77
CA GLY A 39 1.58 1.67 -19.74
C GLY A 39 0.09 1.31 -19.61
N LYS A 40 -0.39 1.09 -18.39
CA LYS A 40 -1.74 0.57 -18.07
C LYS A 40 -2.67 1.61 -17.42
N GLY A 41 -2.14 2.75 -16.98
CA GLY A 41 -2.88 3.85 -16.35
C GLY A 41 -3.27 3.59 -14.90
N TRP A 42 -4.35 4.25 -14.48
CA TRP A 42 -4.85 4.25 -13.10
C TRP A 42 -5.18 2.88 -12.51
N GLN A 43 -5.41 1.86 -13.34
CA GLN A 43 -5.64 0.49 -12.87
C GLN A 43 -4.47 -0.02 -12.02
N VAL A 44 -3.23 0.33 -12.36
CA VAL A 44 -2.03 -0.04 -11.59
C VAL A 44 -2.03 0.64 -10.23
N PHE A 45 -2.39 1.92 -10.18
CA PHE A 45 -2.50 2.67 -8.93
C PHE A 45 -3.55 2.04 -8.00
N TYR A 46 -4.75 1.75 -8.52
CA TYR A 46 -5.81 1.13 -7.72
C TYR A 46 -5.45 -0.28 -7.26
N ALA A 47 -4.82 -1.09 -8.12
CA ALA A 47 -4.33 -2.41 -7.75
C ALA A 47 -3.33 -2.33 -6.60
N LEU A 48 -2.39 -1.38 -6.65
CA LEU A 48 -1.43 -1.15 -5.58
C LEU A 48 -2.11 -0.69 -4.28
N CYS A 49 -3.06 0.26 -4.35
CA CYS A 49 -3.85 0.68 -3.19
C CYS A 49 -4.54 -0.50 -2.50
N LEU A 50 -5.22 -1.36 -3.28
CA LEU A 50 -5.91 -2.53 -2.74
C LEU A 50 -4.94 -3.53 -2.11
N SER A 51 -3.80 -3.74 -2.75
CA SER A 51 -2.76 -4.64 -2.26
C SER A 51 -2.17 -4.17 -0.94
N ILE A 52 -1.95 -2.87 -0.78
CA ILE A 52 -1.55 -2.27 0.49
C ILE A 52 -2.63 -2.47 1.57
N HIS A 53 -3.91 -2.31 1.23
CA HIS A 53 -4.99 -2.54 2.21
C HIS A 53 -5.11 -4.00 2.61
N GLU A 54 -4.96 -4.93 1.68
CA GLU A 54 -4.97 -6.37 1.99
C GLU A 54 -3.77 -6.73 2.87
N PHE A 55 -2.59 -6.16 2.58
CA PHE A 55 -1.40 -6.33 3.42
C PHE A 55 -1.61 -5.80 4.85
N LEU A 56 -2.18 -4.60 5.00
CA LEU A 56 -2.42 -3.96 6.30
C LEU A 56 -3.66 -4.50 7.03
N LYS A 57 -4.41 -5.42 6.41
CA LYS A 57 -5.72 -5.85 6.87
C LYS A 57 -5.72 -6.32 8.31
N ASP A 58 -4.79 -7.20 8.68
CA ASP A 58 -4.74 -7.75 10.03
C ASP A 58 -4.43 -6.66 11.05
N SER A 59 -3.46 -5.78 10.78
CA SER A 59 -3.15 -4.63 11.64
C SER A 59 -4.32 -3.64 11.77
N ILE A 60 -5.07 -3.41 10.69
CA ILE A 60 -6.27 -2.56 10.69
C ILE A 60 -7.39 -3.21 11.53
N LEU A 61 -7.53 -4.53 11.45
CA LEU A 61 -8.53 -5.27 12.21
C LEU A 61 -8.21 -5.35 13.71
N GLU A 62 -6.92 -5.40 14.06
CA GLU A 62 -6.44 -5.36 15.45
C GLU A 62 -6.48 -3.95 16.07
N GLY A 63 -6.55 -2.89 15.25
CA GLY A 63 -6.62 -1.51 15.75
C GLY A 63 -7.88 -1.22 16.58
N ASP A 64 -7.68 -0.69 17.78
CA ASP A 64 -8.74 -0.38 18.75
C ASP A 64 -9.28 1.05 18.67
N ASP A 65 -8.62 1.93 17.92
CA ASP A 65 -9.04 3.31 17.70
C ASP A 65 -8.61 3.85 16.32
N MET A 66 -9.20 4.99 15.93
CA MET A 66 -8.89 5.67 14.67
C MET A 66 -7.38 6.02 14.54
N PRO A 67 -6.71 6.63 15.55
CA PRO A 67 -5.30 6.98 15.44
C PRO A 67 -4.39 5.77 15.15
N ASN A 68 -4.61 4.63 15.80
CA ASN A 68 -3.80 3.43 15.59
C ASN A 68 -3.99 2.88 14.16
N ILE A 69 -5.22 2.84 13.66
CA ILE A 69 -5.50 2.40 12.29
C ILE A 69 -4.82 3.30 11.25
N LEU A 70 -4.89 4.62 11.44
CA LEU A 70 -4.22 5.57 10.55
C LEU A 70 -2.69 5.52 10.69
N LEU A 71 -2.18 5.17 11.87
CA LEU A 71 -0.76 5.00 12.11
C LEU A 71 -0.21 3.81 11.33
N CYS A 72 -0.94 2.69 11.22
CA CYS A 72 -0.53 1.55 10.39
C CYS A 72 -0.25 1.95 8.93
N MET A 73 -1.09 2.83 8.35
CA MET A 73 -0.90 3.33 7.00
C MET A 73 0.35 4.24 6.88
N LYS A 74 0.68 4.99 7.92
CA LYS A 74 1.85 5.87 7.96
C LYS A 74 3.15 5.12 8.19
N ILE A 75 3.16 4.09 9.03
CA ILE A 75 4.36 3.26 9.32
C ILE A 75 4.89 2.62 8.03
N MET A 76 4.02 2.28 7.08
CA MET A 76 4.42 1.77 5.77
C MET A 76 5.31 2.75 4.99
N LYS A 77 5.05 4.07 5.10
CA LYS A 77 5.92 5.12 4.53
C LYS A 77 7.31 5.11 5.14
N GLU A 78 7.39 4.99 6.46
CA GLU A 78 8.65 5.03 7.22
C GLU A 78 9.50 3.78 6.95
N ASN A 79 8.84 2.65 6.72
CA ASN A 79 9.47 1.36 6.44
C ASN A 79 9.41 0.98 4.96
N ARG A 80 9.28 1.97 4.06
CA ARG A 80 9.09 1.69 2.63
C ARG A 80 10.17 0.79 2.03
N ASP A 81 11.40 0.85 2.53
CA ASP A 81 12.51 0.04 2.00
C ASP A 81 12.40 -1.44 2.43
N SER A 82 11.62 -1.73 3.46
CA SER A 82 11.30 -3.08 3.95
C SER A 82 10.09 -3.68 3.22
N VAL A 83 9.33 -2.87 2.48
CA VAL A 83 8.18 -3.27 1.68
C VAL A 83 8.68 -3.81 0.33
N CYS A 84 8.63 -5.12 0.16
CA CYS A 84 8.82 -5.77 -1.13
C CYS A 84 7.52 -5.81 -1.91
N ILE A 85 7.51 -5.20 -3.08
CA ILE A 85 6.38 -5.33 -4.01
C ILE A 85 6.69 -6.52 -4.92
N ASN A 86 6.19 -7.69 -4.57
CA ASN A 86 6.25 -8.88 -5.41
C ASN A 86 5.07 -8.87 -6.40
N ASN A 87 5.26 -9.50 -7.56
CA ASN A 87 4.19 -9.71 -8.54
C ASN A 87 3.40 -8.43 -8.92
N LEU A 88 4.06 -7.44 -9.51
CA LEU A 88 3.45 -6.22 -10.10
C LEU A 88 2.57 -6.48 -11.35
N ILE A 89 1.94 -7.66 -11.43
CA ILE A 89 1.06 -8.21 -12.48
C ILE A 89 1.82 -9.06 -13.51
N ASP A 90 1.66 -10.38 -13.41
CA ASP A 90 1.77 -11.28 -14.56
C ASP A 90 0.54 -11.01 -15.46
N SER A 91 0.81 -10.56 -16.69
CA SER A 91 -0.14 -9.85 -17.56
C SER A 91 -1.17 -10.76 -18.28
N ARG A 92 -1.57 -11.88 -17.68
CA ARG A 92 -2.44 -12.86 -18.36
C ARG A 92 -3.82 -13.05 -17.76
N GLU A 93 -4.04 -12.73 -16.50
CA GLU A 93 -5.35 -12.90 -15.88
C GLU A 93 -5.71 -11.68 -15.05
N SER A 94 -6.78 -11.01 -15.46
CA SER A 94 -7.37 -9.77 -14.94
C SER A 94 -7.89 -9.85 -13.50
N GLU A 95 -7.34 -10.74 -12.67
CA GLU A 95 -7.79 -11.01 -11.29
C GLU A 95 -6.65 -11.15 -10.27
N HIS A 96 -5.37 -11.04 -10.69
CA HIS A 96 -4.26 -11.20 -9.75
C HIS A 96 -3.89 -9.86 -9.10
N TYR A 97 -4.10 -9.77 -7.79
CA TYR A 97 -3.64 -8.67 -6.94
C TYR A 97 -2.11 -8.56 -6.99
N ILE A 98 -1.58 -7.36 -6.75
CA ILE A 98 -0.14 -7.17 -6.55
C ILE A 98 0.17 -7.76 -5.17
N GLU A 99 1.20 -8.58 -5.05
CA GLU A 99 1.54 -9.23 -3.79
C GLU A 99 2.57 -8.38 -3.06
N VAL A 100 2.15 -7.66 -2.03
CA VAL A 100 3.07 -6.83 -1.25
C VAL A 100 3.51 -7.63 -0.03
N ASP A 101 4.79 -8.01 0.02
CA ASP A 101 5.42 -8.72 1.13
C ASP A 101 6.32 -7.77 1.92
N ILE A 102 6.40 -7.92 3.24
CA ILE A 102 7.47 -7.29 4.02
C ILE A 102 8.60 -8.29 4.22
N ILE A 103 9.84 -7.87 3.95
CA ILE A 103 11.00 -8.58 4.49
C ILE A 103 10.97 -8.35 5.99
N ASN A 104 10.51 -9.34 6.74
CA ASN A 104 10.36 -9.30 8.20
C ASN A 104 11.70 -8.93 8.86
N ASP A 105 11.84 -7.66 9.21
CA ASP A 105 12.83 -7.16 10.17
C ASP A 105 12.13 -6.47 11.35
N PHE A 106 10.87 -6.82 11.62
CA PHE A 106 10.09 -6.33 12.77
C PHE A 106 10.39 -7.07 14.09
N SER A 107 11.54 -7.72 14.24
CA SER A 107 11.89 -8.41 15.49
C SER A 107 12.37 -7.49 16.62
N GLU A 108 12.44 -6.17 16.44
CA GLU A 108 13.00 -5.25 17.46
C GLU A 108 12.27 -3.89 17.60
N CYS A 109 10.94 -3.87 17.70
CA CYS A 109 10.20 -2.71 18.21
C CYS A 109 9.36 -3.10 19.43
#